data_AF-A0A517Q4W5-F1
#
_entry.id   AF-A0A517Q4W5-F1
#
_cell.length_a   1.000
_cell.length_b   1.000
_cell.length_c   1.000
_cell.angle_alpha   90.00
_cell.angle_beta   90.00
_cell.angle_gamma   90.00
#
_symmetry.space_group_name_H-M   'P 1'
#
loop_
_entity.id
_entity.type
_entity.pdbx_description
1 polymer ?
#
loop_
_entity_poly.entity_id
_entity_poly.type
_entity_poly.pdbx_seq_one_letter_code
_entity_poly.pdbx_strand_id
1 'polypeptide(L)'
;MRALLPLIALTCLIPPPTIQATPPISPTTKTETTWEEWPQWRGPRGDGTWNGPPLKTNWPKSGLKKLWAHDLGGGYGGISVAHQKVYVMDRPAVSAEDQQNASGIHSHRVKRQNIERILCFDALTGKKIWAHEYPCDYKDLDYGNGPRAAPTIVEEVVYSLGTMGDVRCLSAKTGDVIWKKQLVTDFGGKVPQWGYAAAPYVIGDLVILLPGGKEQGTAIVALDRKTGTERWRSLSDTAGYATPLLIQHQGQNQLIVWSPNHIHSIDPNTGQHFWSVPYKITYGVAIANPIAHEGLVFVAGYWDGSKAIQLGSQPEQADLKWEDRRNLRGLMSQPLYRDGYAYLLDKKFGLTCFEFATGKKIWDDDNRMTPGNTRNPQATMVWLKHQEPRALILNSEGDLILAELTPAGYRELTRTNLIGETWAHPAYAENRIFLRSNTQIIAYELPVAEPIDESP
;
A
#
# COMPACT_ATOMS: atom_id res chain seq x y z
N MET A 1 43.79 62.70 -56.73
CA MET A 1 44.54 63.18 -55.55
C MET A 1 43.61 64.08 -54.73
N ARG A 2 43.52 63.90 -53.40
CA ARG A 2 42.55 64.48 -52.42
C ARG A 2 41.24 63.65 -52.30
N ALA A 3 41.05 62.78 -51.30
CA ALA A 3 40.95 62.93 -49.84
C ALA A 3 39.62 63.56 -49.38
N LEU A 4 38.74 62.73 -48.81
CA LEU A 4 37.49 63.09 -48.12
C LEU A 4 37.44 62.28 -46.81
N LEU A 5 37.49 62.98 -45.68
CA LEU A 5 37.25 62.45 -44.33
C LEU A 5 35.74 62.22 -44.12
N PRO A 6 35.32 61.18 -43.39
CA PRO A 6 34.02 61.16 -42.72
C PRO A 6 34.13 61.44 -41.22
N LEU A 7 33.12 62.16 -40.74
CA LEU A 7 32.80 62.49 -39.35
C LEU A 7 32.63 61.24 -38.47
N ILE A 8 33.19 61.28 -37.27
CA ILE A 8 32.91 60.34 -36.17
C ILE A 8 31.85 60.98 -35.26
N ALA A 9 30.70 60.33 -35.11
CA ALA A 9 29.69 60.67 -34.10
C ALA A 9 30.01 59.92 -32.80
N LEU A 10 30.12 60.68 -31.70
CA LEU A 10 30.45 60.22 -30.36
C LEU A 10 29.15 59.80 -29.63
N THR A 11 29.01 58.51 -29.31
CA THR A 11 27.93 58.01 -28.44
C THR A 11 28.47 57.79 -27.03
N CYS A 12 27.95 58.57 -26.06
CA CYS A 12 28.19 58.37 -24.64
C CYS A 12 27.45 57.12 -24.14
N LEU A 13 28.19 56.08 -23.75
CA LEU A 13 27.67 54.91 -23.04
C LEU A 13 27.70 55.16 -21.53
N ILE A 14 26.52 55.16 -20.89
CA ILE A 14 26.38 55.14 -19.43
C ILE A 14 26.45 53.66 -19.00
N PRO A 15 27.33 53.27 -18.05
CA PRO A 15 27.36 51.89 -17.55
C PRO A 15 26.14 51.61 -16.65
N PRO A 16 25.61 50.38 -16.65
CA PRO A 16 24.49 50.00 -15.78
C PRO A 16 24.92 49.98 -14.30
N PRO A 17 23.97 50.16 -13.36
CA PRO A 17 24.26 50.19 -11.93
C PRO A 17 24.79 48.84 -11.45
N THR A 18 25.86 48.88 -10.66
CA THR A 18 26.49 47.72 -10.02
C THR A 18 25.61 47.25 -8.87
N ILE A 19 24.94 46.10 -9.02
CA ILE A 19 24.26 45.43 -7.91
C ILE A 19 25.33 44.77 -7.04
N GLN A 20 25.58 45.32 -5.85
CA GLN A 20 26.41 44.67 -4.85
C GLN A 20 25.65 43.47 -4.27
N ALA A 21 26.25 42.28 -4.34
CA ALA A 21 25.73 41.08 -3.70
C ALA A 21 25.80 41.23 -2.18
N THR A 22 24.66 41.09 -1.51
CA THR A 22 24.60 40.87 -0.06
C THR A 22 25.25 39.53 0.28
N PRO A 23 26.01 39.43 1.40
CA PRO A 23 26.57 38.15 1.82
C PRO A 23 25.44 37.18 2.17
N PRO A 24 25.67 35.85 1.99
CA PRO A 24 24.65 34.86 2.28
C PRO A 24 24.32 34.90 3.78
N ILE A 25 23.06 35.21 4.09
CA ILE A 25 22.50 34.91 5.41
C ILE A 25 22.47 33.38 5.49
N SER A 26 23.31 32.79 6.33
CA SER A 26 23.26 31.37 6.65
C SER A 26 21.85 31.02 7.14
N PRO A 27 21.09 30.14 6.46
CA PRO A 27 19.89 29.60 7.05
C PRO A 27 20.33 28.56 8.08
N THR A 28 20.50 28.97 9.34
CA THR A 28 20.33 28.03 10.47
C THR A 28 18.84 27.80 10.67
N THR A 29 18.19 27.18 9.69
CA THR A 29 16.91 26.52 9.90
C THR A 29 17.26 25.06 10.03
N LYS A 30 17.28 24.54 11.27
CA LYS A 30 17.17 23.09 11.48
C LYS A 30 15.94 22.66 10.67
N THR A 31 16.15 21.92 9.59
CA THR A 31 15.06 21.19 8.96
C THR A 31 14.55 20.23 10.01
N GLU A 32 13.41 20.56 10.63
CA GLU A 32 12.71 19.60 11.47
C GLU A 32 12.43 18.39 10.58
N THR A 33 13.05 17.25 10.92
CA THR A 33 12.81 16.01 10.20
C THR A 33 11.37 15.60 10.46
N THR A 34 10.52 15.77 9.46
CA THR A 34 9.14 15.26 9.49
C THR A 34 9.15 13.81 9.04
N TRP A 35 8.83 12.92 9.96
CA TRP A 35 8.68 11.50 9.68
C TRP A 35 7.36 11.22 8.96
N GLU A 36 7.34 10.19 8.12
CA GLU A 36 6.21 9.90 7.25
C GLU A 36 5.01 9.31 7.99
N GLU A 37 3.83 9.69 7.51
CA GLU A 37 2.56 9.01 7.77
C GLU A 37 2.20 8.11 6.59
N TRP A 38 1.32 7.14 6.81
CA TRP A 38 0.89 6.15 5.83
C TRP A 38 -0.53 6.46 5.33
N PRO A 39 -0.71 7.36 4.35
CA PRO A 39 -2.03 7.81 3.92
C PRO A 39 -2.78 6.79 3.06
N GLN A 40 -2.12 5.71 2.65
CA GLN A 40 -2.67 4.70 1.76
C GLN A 40 -2.04 3.34 2.03
N TRP A 41 -2.58 2.32 1.36
CA TRP A 41 -2.05 0.97 1.37
C TRP A 41 -0.53 0.95 1.12
N ARG A 42 0.22 0.41 2.09
CA ARG A 42 1.69 0.30 2.07
C ARG A 42 2.46 1.62 2.03
N GLY A 43 1.87 2.65 2.62
CA GLY A 43 2.56 3.91 2.87
C GLY A 43 2.53 4.85 1.67
N PRO A 44 3.18 6.01 1.77
CA PRO A 44 3.01 7.13 0.83
C PRO A 44 3.41 6.78 -0.61
N ARG A 45 4.27 5.77 -0.81
CA ARG A 45 4.71 5.29 -2.12
C ARG A 45 4.06 3.97 -2.58
N GLY A 46 3.34 3.28 -1.70
CA GLY A 46 2.77 1.95 -2.00
C GLY A 46 3.79 0.80 -2.10
N ASP A 47 5.07 1.05 -1.78
CA ASP A 47 6.17 0.06 -1.86
C ASP A 47 6.45 -0.65 -0.52
N GLY A 48 5.84 -0.18 0.58
CA GLY A 48 6.12 -0.66 1.94
C GLY A 48 7.54 -0.30 2.41
N THR A 49 8.01 0.88 2.06
CA THR A 49 9.13 1.54 2.73
C THR A 49 8.58 2.58 3.70
N TRP A 50 9.22 2.75 4.85
CA TRP A 50 8.86 3.77 5.81
C TRP A 50 10.06 4.65 6.15
N ASN A 51 9.89 5.96 5.94
CA ASN A 51 10.79 6.98 6.46
C ASN A 51 10.31 7.39 7.87
N GLY A 52 10.62 6.54 8.85
CA GLY A 52 10.39 6.79 10.26
C GLY A 52 11.69 7.03 11.02
N PRO A 53 11.59 7.43 12.30
CA PRO A 53 12.75 7.57 13.15
C PRO A 53 13.48 6.24 13.31
N PRO A 54 14.82 6.26 13.51
CA PRO A 54 15.55 5.05 13.85
C PRO A 54 14.97 4.39 15.10
N LEU A 55 14.72 3.09 15.06
CA LEU A 55 14.19 2.30 16.16
C LEU A 55 15.30 1.59 16.94
N LYS A 56 15.09 1.39 18.24
CA LYS A 56 15.93 0.52 19.08
C LYS A 56 15.80 -0.93 18.64
N THR A 57 16.90 -1.68 18.75
CA THR A 57 16.94 -3.11 18.43
C THR A 57 16.58 -4.01 19.61
N ASN A 58 16.41 -3.44 20.79
CA ASN A 58 15.97 -4.11 22.01
C ASN A 58 14.70 -3.45 22.55
N TRP A 59 13.58 -4.17 22.50
CA TRP A 59 12.32 -3.67 23.04
C TRP A 59 12.08 -4.12 24.47
N PRO A 60 11.31 -3.36 25.28
CA PRO A 60 11.02 -3.73 26.66
C PRO A 60 10.28 -5.06 26.75
N LYS A 61 10.68 -5.94 27.68
CA LYS A 61 9.98 -7.21 27.96
C LYS A 61 8.55 -7.01 28.48
N SER A 62 8.25 -5.83 29.02
CA SER A 62 6.91 -5.43 29.46
C SER A 62 5.97 -5.08 28.29
N GLY A 63 6.46 -5.11 27.05
CA GLY A 63 5.74 -4.66 25.86
C GLY A 63 5.97 -3.17 25.55
N LEU A 64 5.47 -2.75 24.38
CA LEU A 64 5.54 -1.36 23.94
C LEU A 64 4.52 -0.49 24.68
N LYS A 65 4.78 0.82 24.74
CA LYS A 65 3.86 1.78 25.36
C LYS A 65 2.60 1.91 24.51
N LYS A 66 1.49 1.37 25.02
CA LYS A 66 0.16 1.56 24.44
C LYS A 66 -0.29 3.01 24.63
N LEU A 67 -0.70 3.66 23.55
CA LEU A 67 -1.19 5.03 23.56
C LEU A 67 -2.70 5.06 23.82
N TRP A 68 -3.46 4.29 23.05
CA TRP A 68 -4.91 4.17 23.18
C TRP A 68 -5.41 2.88 22.50
N ALA A 69 -6.65 2.49 22.79
CA ALA A 69 -7.34 1.36 22.16
C ALA A 69 -8.85 1.58 22.13
N HIS A 70 -9.53 1.07 21.11
CA HIS A 70 -10.99 1.08 20.98
C HIS A 70 -11.52 -0.25 20.45
N ASP A 71 -12.76 -0.58 20.83
CA ASP A 71 -13.50 -1.64 20.17
C ASP A 71 -13.77 -1.27 18.71
N LEU A 72 -13.64 -2.25 17.83
CA LEU A 72 -13.81 -2.13 16.38
C LEU A 72 -14.62 -3.31 15.85
N GLY A 73 -15.45 -3.08 14.85
CA GLY A 73 -16.06 -4.14 14.07
C GLY A 73 -15.05 -4.96 13.26
N GLY A 74 -15.54 -6.01 12.61
CA GLY A 74 -14.70 -6.91 11.82
C GLY A 74 -14.25 -6.30 10.50
N GLY A 75 -13.29 -6.97 9.87
CA GLY A 75 -12.72 -6.61 8.58
C GLY A 75 -11.26 -7.02 8.47
N TYR A 76 -10.74 -6.97 7.25
CA TYR A 76 -9.35 -7.33 6.94
C TYR A 76 -8.58 -6.16 6.33
N GLY A 77 -9.24 -5.03 6.09
CA GLY A 77 -8.63 -3.83 5.52
C GLY A 77 -7.57 -3.24 6.43
N GLY A 78 -6.51 -2.71 5.82
CA GLY A 78 -5.48 -1.96 6.53
C GLY A 78 -5.99 -0.65 7.11
N ILE A 79 -5.13 -0.01 7.89
CA ILE A 79 -5.34 1.33 8.44
C ILE A 79 -4.61 2.33 7.56
N SER A 80 -5.10 3.57 7.52
CA SER A 80 -4.38 4.70 6.93
C SER A 80 -4.29 5.86 7.91
N VAL A 81 -3.20 6.62 7.85
CA VAL A 81 -2.94 7.79 8.69
C VAL A 81 -2.49 8.95 7.83
N ALA A 82 -3.15 10.09 8.01
CA ALA A 82 -2.81 11.34 7.34
C ALA A 82 -3.25 12.53 8.18
N HIS A 83 -2.41 13.56 8.26
CA HIS A 83 -2.65 14.77 9.03
C HIS A 83 -3.04 14.46 10.49
N GLN A 84 -2.32 13.54 11.13
CA GLN A 84 -2.58 13.08 12.50
C GLN A 84 -3.99 12.53 12.72
N LYS A 85 -4.62 11.98 11.68
CA LYS A 85 -5.90 11.29 11.75
C LYS A 85 -5.75 9.86 11.27
N VAL A 86 -6.37 8.94 12.00
CA VAL A 86 -6.41 7.50 11.70
C VAL A 86 -7.74 7.19 11.02
N TYR A 87 -7.67 6.49 9.89
CA TYR A 87 -8.82 6.06 9.10
C TYR A 87 -8.84 4.55 9.01
N VAL A 88 -10.00 3.96 9.30
CA VAL A 88 -10.20 2.51 9.26
C VAL A 88 -11.64 2.21 8.85
N MET A 89 -11.84 1.07 8.20
CA MET A 89 -13.18 0.58 7.86
C MET A 89 -13.53 -0.66 8.68
N ASP A 90 -14.79 -0.78 9.06
CA ASP A 90 -15.27 -1.95 9.78
C ASP A 90 -16.72 -2.35 9.47
N ARG A 91 -17.09 -3.54 9.95
CA ARG A 91 -18.45 -4.06 9.97
C ARG A 91 -18.80 -4.55 11.38
N PRO A 92 -19.65 -3.82 12.12
CA PRO A 92 -19.99 -4.17 13.50
C PRO A 92 -20.70 -5.52 13.66
N ALA A 93 -20.48 -6.17 14.80
CA ALA A 93 -21.30 -7.29 15.25
C ALA A 93 -22.73 -6.81 15.60
N VAL A 94 -23.71 -7.73 15.59
CA VAL A 94 -25.11 -7.38 15.95
C VAL A 94 -25.34 -7.28 17.47
N SER A 95 -24.43 -7.84 18.27
CA SER A 95 -24.51 -7.83 19.73
C SER A 95 -23.12 -7.80 20.38
N ALA A 96 -23.07 -7.50 21.68
CA ALA A 96 -21.82 -7.56 22.45
C ALA A 96 -21.30 -9.01 22.60
N GLU A 97 -22.20 -10.00 22.67
CA GLU A 97 -21.83 -11.41 22.70
C GLU A 97 -21.19 -11.84 21.38
N ASP A 98 -21.80 -11.48 20.25
CA ASP A 98 -21.23 -11.69 18.93
C ASP A 98 -19.86 -11.00 18.80
N GLN A 99 -19.71 -9.79 19.34
CA GLN A 99 -18.44 -9.07 19.35
C GLN A 99 -17.35 -9.82 20.13
N GLN A 100 -17.68 -10.43 21.27
CA GLN A 100 -16.73 -11.24 22.04
C GLN A 100 -16.31 -12.50 21.26
N ASN A 101 -17.27 -13.11 20.55
CA ASN A 101 -17.03 -14.28 19.70
C ASN A 101 -16.35 -13.95 18.36
N ALA A 102 -16.16 -12.66 18.04
CA ALA A 102 -15.55 -12.19 16.79
C ALA A 102 -14.02 -12.17 16.79
N SER A 103 -13.36 -12.67 17.84
CA SER A 103 -11.91 -12.79 17.88
C SER A 103 -11.36 -13.73 16.81
N GLY A 104 -10.14 -13.43 16.34
CA GLY A 104 -9.44 -14.25 15.34
C GLY A 104 -9.85 -13.99 13.89
N ILE A 105 -9.00 -14.42 12.96
CA ILE A 105 -9.17 -14.18 11.50
C ILE A 105 -10.30 -15.01 10.87
N HIS A 106 -10.69 -16.13 11.49
CA HIS A 106 -11.72 -17.04 10.96
C HIS A 106 -13.11 -16.84 11.58
N SER A 107 -13.38 -15.69 12.22
CA SER A 107 -14.67 -15.36 12.84
C SER A 107 -15.78 -14.91 11.87
N HIS A 108 -15.72 -15.34 10.60
CA HIS A 108 -16.68 -14.96 9.54
C HIS A 108 -18.09 -15.49 9.76
N ARG A 109 -18.28 -16.42 10.69
CA ARG A 109 -19.60 -16.97 11.07
C ARG A 109 -20.32 -16.15 12.13
N VAL A 110 -19.67 -15.16 12.72
CA VAL A 110 -20.28 -14.25 13.70
C VAL A 110 -21.33 -13.38 13.01
N LYS A 111 -22.46 -13.15 13.66
CA LYS A 111 -23.53 -12.32 13.13
C LYS A 111 -23.11 -10.84 13.14
N ARG A 112 -23.25 -10.20 11.98
CA ARG A 112 -22.86 -8.80 11.76
C ARG A 112 -23.99 -7.98 11.18
N GLN A 113 -23.94 -6.69 11.45
CA GLN A 113 -24.91 -5.75 10.93
C GLN A 113 -24.76 -5.62 9.41
N ASN A 114 -25.84 -5.26 8.71
CA ASN A 114 -25.83 -5.02 7.26
C ASN A 114 -25.43 -3.57 6.95
N ILE A 115 -24.32 -3.16 7.53
CA ILE A 115 -23.69 -1.85 7.33
C ILE A 115 -22.18 -2.03 7.21
N GLU A 116 -21.54 -1.11 6.50
CA GLU A 116 -20.11 -0.86 6.64
C GLU A 116 -19.92 0.56 7.16
N ARG A 117 -18.84 0.78 7.92
CA ARG A 117 -18.47 2.09 8.42
C ARG A 117 -17.07 2.48 7.96
N ILE A 118 -16.89 3.77 7.67
CA ILE A 118 -15.58 4.43 7.64
C ILE A 118 -15.47 5.28 8.90
N LEU A 119 -14.41 5.07 9.66
CA LEU A 119 -14.19 5.70 10.96
C LEU A 119 -12.95 6.59 10.90
N CYS A 120 -13.02 7.74 11.57
CA CYS A 120 -11.88 8.62 11.75
C CYS A 120 -11.63 8.89 13.23
N PHE A 121 -10.37 8.75 13.65
CA PHE A 121 -9.91 9.01 15.01
C PHE A 121 -8.75 10.00 14.99
N ASP A 122 -8.62 10.77 16.05
CA ASP A 122 -7.41 11.54 16.33
C ASP A 122 -6.26 10.58 16.64
N ALA A 123 -5.13 10.70 15.91
CA ALA A 123 -4.03 9.74 15.99
C ALA A 123 -3.33 9.72 17.35
N LEU A 124 -3.34 10.84 18.07
CA LEU A 124 -2.65 11.00 19.36
C LEU A 124 -3.51 10.50 20.52
N THR A 125 -4.77 10.88 20.55
CA THR A 125 -5.68 10.67 21.68
C THR A 125 -6.60 9.47 21.50
N GLY A 126 -6.77 8.97 20.27
CA GLY A 126 -7.74 7.93 19.93
C GLY A 126 -9.18 8.46 19.89
N LYS A 127 -9.44 9.74 20.18
CA LYS A 127 -10.79 10.29 20.19
C LYS A 127 -11.42 10.16 18.80
N LYS A 128 -12.57 9.49 18.71
CA LYS A 128 -13.37 9.42 17.47
C LYS A 128 -13.77 10.83 17.04
N ILE A 129 -13.42 11.19 15.81
CA ILE A 129 -13.74 12.48 15.19
C ILE A 129 -15.08 12.37 14.46
N TRP A 130 -15.23 11.38 13.58
CA TRP A 130 -16.46 11.12 12.83
C TRP A 130 -16.59 9.65 12.46
N ALA A 131 -17.80 9.25 12.06
CA ALA A 131 -18.11 7.96 11.48
C ALA A 131 -19.07 8.17 10.31
N HIS A 132 -18.75 7.61 9.14
CA HIS A 132 -19.65 7.52 8.00
C HIS A 132 -20.16 6.08 7.89
N GLU A 133 -21.46 5.89 7.87
CA GLU A 133 -22.12 4.57 7.83
C GLU A 133 -23.01 4.47 6.61
N TYR A 134 -23.04 3.30 5.97
CA TYR A 134 -23.97 3.02 4.89
C TYR A 134 -24.46 1.57 4.92
N PRO A 135 -25.70 1.30 4.44
CA PRO A 135 -26.21 -0.05 4.29
C PRO A 135 -25.33 -0.86 3.33
N CYS A 136 -24.97 -2.07 3.73
CA CYS A 136 -24.21 -3.00 2.90
C CYS A 136 -24.58 -4.44 3.27
N ASP A 137 -25.29 -5.12 2.39
CA ASP A 137 -25.66 -6.53 2.56
C ASP A 137 -24.61 -7.42 1.89
N TYR A 138 -23.95 -8.24 2.70
CA TYR A 138 -22.92 -9.17 2.25
C TYR A 138 -23.51 -10.43 1.63
N LYS A 139 -24.83 -10.66 1.75
CA LYS A 139 -25.49 -11.89 1.30
C LYS A 139 -24.74 -13.11 1.87
N ASP A 140 -24.44 -14.09 1.03
CA ASP A 140 -23.70 -15.32 1.39
C ASP A 140 -22.19 -15.23 1.12
N LEU A 141 -21.59 -14.03 1.21
CA LEU A 141 -20.16 -13.85 0.95
C LEU A 141 -19.29 -14.63 1.95
N ASP A 142 -18.35 -15.41 1.42
CA ASP A 142 -17.35 -16.09 2.23
C ASP A 142 -16.39 -15.08 2.90
N TYR A 143 -15.86 -15.43 4.08
CA TYR A 143 -15.06 -14.52 4.90
C TYR A 143 -15.75 -13.17 5.18
N GLY A 144 -17.06 -13.12 5.43
CA GLY A 144 -17.86 -11.90 5.54
C GLY A 144 -17.61 -10.97 6.76
N ASN A 145 -16.42 -10.93 7.34
CA ASN A 145 -16.12 -10.17 8.57
C ASN A 145 -16.28 -8.67 8.41
N GLY A 146 -15.95 -8.13 7.24
CA GLY A 146 -15.96 -6.69 7.01
C GLY A 146 -15.12 -6.26 5.81
N PRO A 147 -14.97 -4.94 5.61
CA PRO A 147 -14.17 -4.31 4.58
C PRO A 147 -12.72 -4.84 4.52
N ARG A 148 -12.14 -4.85 3.31
CA ARG A 148 -10.82 -5.43 3.01
C ARG A 148 -9.82 -4.46 2.38
N ALA A 149 -10.27 -3.31 1.91
CA ALA A 149 -9.41 -2.25 1.41
C ALA A 149 -9.03 -1.28 2.54
N ALA A 150 -7.81 -0.76 2.50
CA ALA A 150 -7.45 0.42 3.29
C ALA A 150 -8.04 1.68 2.61
N PRO A 151 -8.57 2.66 3.37
CA PRO A 151 -8.89 3.98 2.82
C PRO A 151 -7.64 4.64 2.23
N THR A 152 -7.77 5.38 1.14
CA THR A 152 -6.69 6.20 0.57
C THR A 152 -6.99 7.66 0.84
N ILE A 153 -6.03 8.37 1.43
CA ILE A 153 -6.17 9.77 1.81
C ILE A 153 -5.23 10.60 0.96
N VAL A 154 -5.79 11.59 0.27
CA VAL A 154 -5.01 12.57 -0.49
C VAL A 154 -5.53 13.94 -0.11
N GLU A 155 -4.65 14.78 0.41
CA GLU A 155 -5.02 16.09 0.96
C GLU A 155 -6.11 15.92 2.03
N GLU A 156 -7.23 16.65 1.93
CA GLU A 156 -8.36 16.56 2.86
C GLU A 156 -9.50 15.66 2.33
N VAL A 157 -9.18 14.65 1.52
CA VAL A 157 -10.18 13.74 0.92
C VAL A 157 -9.88 12.28 1.24
N VAL A 158 -10.91 11.52 1.61
CA VAL A 158 -10.85 10.08 1.86
C VAL A 158 -11.54 9.33 0.73
N TYR A 159 -10.83 8.41 0.09
CA TYR A 159 -11.36 7.46 -0.89
C TYR A 159 -11.44 6.08 -0.26
N SER A 160 -12.62 5.47 -0.24
CA SER A 160 -12.82 4.13 0.35
C SER A 160 -13.52 3.19 -0.62
N LEU A 161 -13.20 1.90 -0.51
CA LEU A 161 -13.88 0.82 -1.22
C LEU A 161 -14.41 -0.22 -0.22
N GLY A 162 -15.74 -0.34 -0.19
CA GLY A 162 -16.45 -1.36 0.56
C GLY A 162 -16.41 -2.74 -0.09
N THR A 163 -16.69 -3.78 0.69
CA THR A 163 -16.61 -5.18 0.28
C THR A 163 -17.45 -5.50 -0.96
N MET A 164 -18.62 -4.88 -1.06
CA MET A 164 -19.60 -5.15 -2.11
C MET A 164 -19.48 -4.20 -3.32
N GLY A 165 -18.44 -3.35 -3.34
CA GLY A 165 -18.19 -2.42 -4.43
C GLY A 165 -18.65 -0.99 -4.15
N ASP A 166 -19.03 -0.68 -2.91
CA ASP A 166 -19.41 0.66 -2.49
C ASP A 166 -18.19 1.59 -2.43
N VAL A 167 -18.11 2.54 -3.37
CA VAL A 167 -17.07 3.55 -3.38
C VAL A 167 -17.59 4.81 -2.72
N ARG A 168 -16.79 5.40 -1.83
CA ARG A 168 -17.08 6.71 -1.22
C ARG A 168 -15.89 7.63 -1.38
N CYS A 169 -16.17 8.87 -1.73
CA CYS A 169 -15.27 9.99 -1.61
C CYS A 169 -15.84 10.90 -0.53
N LEU A 170 -15.08 11.11 0.55
CA LEU A 170 -15.53 11.83 1.73
C LEU A 170 -14.59 13.00 2.05
N SER A 171 -15.16 14.02 2.67
CA SER A 171 -14.40 15.05 3.39
C SER A 171 -13.62 14.40 4.55
N ALA A 172 -12.29 14.53 4.57
CA ALA A 172 -11.46 14.04 5.67
C ALA A 172 -11.72 14.79 6.99
N LYS A 173 -12.32 15.98 6.92
CA LYS A 173 -12.68 16.81 8.08
C LYS A 173 -13.96 16.33 8.75
N THR A 174 -14.99 16.01 7.98
CA THR A 174 -16.35 15.81 8.50
C THR A 174 -16.90 14.40 8.27
N GLY A 175 -16.35 13.64 7.33
CA GLY A 175 -16.91 12.36 6.88
C GLY A 175 -18.10 12.51 5.94
N ASP A 176 -18.41 13.73 5.49
CA ASP A 176 -19.50 13.98 4.54
C ASP A 176 -19.15 13.48 3.15
N VAL A 177 -20.15 12.92 2.46
CA VAL A 177 -19.99 12.41 1.10
C VAL A 177 -19.84 13.56 0.11
N ILE A 178 -18.73 13.56 -0.61
CA ILE A 178 -18.50 14.43 -1.77
C ILE A 178 -19.14 13.79 -3.00
N TRP A 179 -18.83 12.51 -3.25
CA TRP A 179 -19.48 11.69 -4.26
C TRP A 179 -19.41 10.19 -3.89
N LYS A 180 -20.26 9.38 -4.52
CA LYS A 180 -20.28 7.92 -4.33
C LYS A 180 -20.51 7.20 -5.65
N LYS A 181 -20.01 5.97 -5.74
CA LYS A 181 -20.19 5.05 -6.86
C LYS A 181 -20.39 3.61 -6.37
N GLN A 182 -20.80 2.73 -7.26
CA GLN A 182 -20.94 1.31 -7.02
C GLN A 182 -20.31 0.51 -8.18
N LEU A 183 -19.28 -0.29 -7.89
CA LEU A 183 -18.49 -1.00 -8.90
C LEU A 183 -19.31 -1.91 -9.85
N VAL A 184 -20.30 -2.60 -9.31
CA VAL A 184 -21.21 -3.50 -10.04
C VAL A 184 -22.23 -2.71 -10.86
N THR A 185 -23.00 -1.81 -10.25
CA THR A 185 -24.12 -1.16 -10.97
C THR A 185 -23.67 -0.06 -11.91
N ASP A 186 -22.59 0.65 -11.59
CA ASP A 186 -22.15 1.81 -12.38
C ASP A 186 -21.17 1.41 -13.49
N PHE A 187 -20.42 0.30 -13.31
CA PHE A 187 -19.32 -0.08 -14.19
C PHE A 187 -19.37 -1.53 -14.69
N GLY A 188 -20.42 -2.29 -14.38
CA GLY A 188 -20.56 -3.69 -14.84
C GLY A 188 -19.59 -4.67 -14.17
N GLY A 189 -19.02 -4.30 -13.02
CA GLY A 189 -18.15 -5.16 -12.24
C GLY A 189 -18.86 -6.38 -11.65
N LYS A 190 -18.09 -7.33 -11.15
CA LYS A 190 -18.61 -8.51 -10.44
C LYS A 190 -17.89 -8.68 -9.12
N VAL A 191 -18.67 -8.74 -8.03
CA VAL A 191 -18.14 -8.99 -6.68
C VAL A 191 -17.29 -10.28 -6.69
N PRO A 192 -16.00 -10.22 -6.31
CA PRO A 192 -15.15 -11.39 -6.17
C PRO A 192 -15.67 -12.35 -5.10
N GLN A 193 -15.17 -13.59 -5.11
CA GLN A 193 -15.58 -14.62 -4.13
C GLN A 193 -15.45 -14.17 -2.68
N TRP A 194 -14.41 -13.38 -2.36
CA TRP A 194 -14.17 -12.82 -1.03
C TRP A 194 -14.40 -11.30 -0.97
N GLY A 195 -15.09 -10.73 -1.95
CA GLY A 195 -15.37 -9.29 -2.03
C GLY A 195 -14.19 -8.46 -2.52
N TYR A 196 -14.41 -7.17 -2.74
CA TYR A 196 -13.36 -6.27 -3.22
C TYR A 196 -12.34 -5.96 -2.12
N ALA A 197 -11.05 -5.92 -2.49
CA ALA A 197 -9.95 -5.61 -1.58
C ALA A 197 -8.92 -4.62 -2.13
N ALA A 198 -8.89 -4.38 -3.45
CA ALA A 198 -7.96 -3.44 -4.06
C ALA A 198 -8.29 -2.01 -3.61
N ALA A 199 -7.42 -1.42 -2.78
CA ALA A 199 -7.60 -0.06 -2.29
C ALA A 199 -7.71 0.95 -3.45
N PRO A 200 -8.60 1.96 -3.37
CA PRO A 200 -8.66 3.02 -4.38
C PRO A 200 -7.28 3.65 -4.57
N TYR A 201 -6.80 3.70 -5.81
CA TYR A 201 -5.45 4.18 -6.09
C TYR A 201 -5.50 5.55 -6.74
N VAL A 202 -4.84 6.55 -6.14
CA VAL A 202 -4.91 7.94 -6.62
C VAL A 202 -3.65 8.31 -7.39
N ILE A 203 -3.81 8.79 -8.62
CA ILE A 203 -2.72 9.24 -9.49
C ILE A 203 -3.09 10.63 -10.03
N GLY A 204 -2.43 11.68 -9.55
CA GLY A 204 -2.75 13.05 -9.95
C GLY A 204 -4.22 13.39 -9.65
N ASP A 205 -4.99 13.70 -10.70
CA ASP A 205 -6.43 14.00 -10.62
C ASP A 205 -7.34 12.77 -10.80
N LEU A 206 -6.76 11.56 -10.89
CA LEU A 206 -7.51 10.32 -11.11
C LEU A 206 -7.61 9.48 -9.84
N VAL A 207 -8.76 8.85 -9.64
CA VAL A 207 -8.90 7.69 -8.76
C VAL A 207 -9.18 6.44 -9.61
N ILE A 208 -8.33 5.45 -9.45
CA ILE A 208 -8.35 4.19 -10.18
C ILE A 208 -9.07 3.13 -9.34
N LEU A 209 -9.99 2.42 -9.97
CA LEU A 209 -10.79 1.36 -9.36
C LEU A 209 -10.81 0.13 -10.26
N LEU A 210 -10.98 -1.05 -9.66
CA LEU A 210 -11.01 -2.33 -10.36
C LEU A 210 -12.39 -2.99 -10.22
N PRO A 211 -13.41 -2.61 -11.01
CA PRO A 211 -14.72 -3.27 -10.97
C PRO A 211 -14.65 -4.75 -11.36
N GLY A 212 -13.75 -5.12 -12.27
CA GLY A 212 -13.55 -6.51 -12.66
C GLY A 212 -14.75 -7.17 -13.33
N GLY A 213 -14.93 -6.97 -14.62
CA GLY A 213 -15.94 -7.61 -15.44
C GLY A 213 -15.38 -8.24 -16.71
N LYS A 214 -16.19 -9.11 -17.33
CA LYS A 214 -15.79 -9.85 -18.54
C LYS A 214 -16.00 -9.07 -19.83
N GLU A 215 -16.65 -7.92 -19.76
CA GLU A 215 -16.92 -7.06 -20.92
C GLU A 215 -15.80 -6.03 -21.09
N GLN A 216 -15.56 -5.56 -22.31
CA GLN A 216 -14.53 -4.56 -22.57
C GLN A 216 -14.85 -3.26 -21.83
N GLY A 217 -13.85 -2.73 -21.10
CA GLY A 217 -14.00 -1.52 -20.29
C GLY A 217 -14.56 -1.77 -18.89
N THR A 218 -14.67 -3.02 -18.43
CA THR A 218 -15.24 -3.31 -17.10
C THR A 218 -14.20 -3.78 -16.08
N ALA A 219 -12.96 -4.03 -16.50
CA ALA A 219 -11.92 -4.49 -15.60
C ALA A 219 -11.36 -3.36 -14.71
N ILE A 220 -11.15 -2.18 -15.32
CA ILE A 220 -10.54 -1.01 -14.68
C ILE A 220 -11.20 0.27 -15.17
N VAL A 221 -11.40 1.21 -14.24
CA VAL A 221 -11.93 2.55 -14.51
C VAL A 221 -11.09 3.60 -13.81
N ALA A 222 -10.98 4.78 -14.43
CA ALA A 222 -10.47 5.97 -13.78
C ALA A 222 -11.56 7.02 -13.71
N LEU A 223 -11.73 7.59 -12.52
CA LEU A 223 -12.65 8.69 -12.29
C LEU A 223 -11.86 9.95 -11.97
N ASP A 224 -12.42 11.11 -12.32
CA ASP A 224 -11.97 12.37 -11.78
C ASP A 224 -12.11 12.35 -10.26
N ARG A 225 -11.01 12.60 -9.54
CA ARG A 225 -10.95 12.40 -8.09
C ARG A 225 -11.88 13.34 -7.33
N LYS A 226 -12.22 14.50 -7.91
CA LYS A 226 -13.02 15.55 -7.24
C LYS A 226 -14.52 15.35 -7.46
N THR A 227 -14.91 14.84 -8.63
CA THR A 227 -16.31 14.75 -9.05
C THR A 227 -16.85 13.33 -9.13
N GLY A 228 -15.96 12.32 -9.24
CA GLY A 228 -16.35 10.93 -9.48
C GLY A 228 -16.85 10.68 -10.90
N THR A 229 -16.71 11.66 -11.81
CA THR A 229 -17.03 11.50 -13.23
C THR A 229 -16.01 10.59 -13.88
N GLU A 230 -16.45 9.62 -14.68
CA GLU A 230 -15.55 8.74 -15.40
C GLU A 230 -14.72 9.51 -16.43
N ARG A 231 -13.42 9.22 -16.46
CA ARG A 231 -12.45 9.77 -17.41
C ARG A 231 -12.12 8.76 -18.50
N TRP A 232 -11.90 7.52 -18.10
CA TRP A 232 -11.69 6.41 -19.01
C TRP A 232 -12.02 5.08 -18.33
N ARG A 233 -12.24 4.06 -19.15
CA ARG A 233 -12.38 2.66 -18.75
C ARG A 233 -11.63 1.78 -19.74
N SER A 234 -11.09 0.64 -19.30
CA SER A 234 -10.29 -0.23 -20.16
C SER A 234 -10.34 -1.70 -19.73
N LEU A 235 -9.77 -2.56 -20.59
CA LEU A 235 -9.56 -4.01 -20.40
C LEU A 235 -10.84 -4.82 -20.13
N SER A 236 -10.72 -6.15 -20.21
CA SER A 236 -11.76 -7.11 -19.81
C SER A 236 -11.12 -8.26 -19.03
N ASP A 237 -11.41 -8.31 -17.74
CA ASP A 237 -10.99 -9.36 -16.81
C ASP A 237 -11.77 -9.24 -15.50
N THR A 238 -11.91 -10.34 -14.79
CA THR A 238 -12.49 -10.37 -13.44
C THR A 238 -11.65 -9.58 -12.43
N ALA A 239 -12.24 -9.17 -11.31
CA ALA A 239 -11.51 -8.40 -10.30
C ALA A 239 -10.49 -9.27 -9.57
N GLY A 240 -9.26 -8.76 -9.50
CA GLY A 240 -8.26 -9.22 -8.54
C GLY A 240 -8.42 -8.52 -7.19
N TYR A 241 -7.49 -8.79 -6.27
CA TYR A 241 -7.46 -8.21 -4.93
C TYR A 241 -6.31 -7.19 -4.75
N ALA A 242 -5.30 -7.24 -5.61
CA ALA A 242 -4.14 -6.37 -5.60
C ALA A 242 -4.49 -4.95 -6.08
N THR A 243 -3.95 -3.95 -5.38
CA THR A 243 -3.95 -2.56 -5.87
C THR A 243 -2.98 -2.44 -7.06
N PRO A 244 -3.33 -1.70 -8.13
CA PRO A 244 -2.42 -1.44 -9.24
C PRO A 244 -1.10 -0.79 -8.81
N LEU A 245 -0.05 -0.98 -9.61
CA LEU A 245 1.28 -0.39 -9.38
C LEU A 245 1.60 0.61 -10.49
N LEU A 246 1.77 1.89 -10.15
CA LEU A 246 2.35 2.86 -11.06
C LEU A 246 3.87 2.70 -11.11
N ILE A 247 4.42 2.52 -12.31
CA ILE A 247 5.87 2.45 -12.53
C ILE A 247 6.28 3.49 -13.56
N GLN A 248 7.54 3.92 -13.48
CA GLN A 248 8.19 4.66 -14.55
C GLN A 248 9.30 3.79 -15.14
N HIS A 249 9.24 3.53 -16.45
CA HIS A 249 10.24 2.76 -17.18
C HIS A 249 10.60 3.46 -18.48
N GLN A 250 11.89 3.71 -18.72
CA GLN A 250 12.37 4.44 -19.90
C GLN A 250 11.67 5.80 -20.12
N GLY A 251 11.38 6.51 -19.02
CA GLY A 251 10.67 7.80 -19.06
C GLY A 251 9.15 7.71 -19.25
N GLN A 252 8.60 6.51 -19.51
CA GLN A 252 7.17 6.29 -19.68
C GLN A 252 6.52 5.80 -18.39
N ASN A 253 5.41 6.43 -18.00
CA ASN A 253 4.57 5.93 -16.92
C ASN A 253 3.69 4.77 -17.42
N GLN A 254 3.63 3.70 -16.64
CA GLN A 254 2.82 2.52 -16.90
C GLN A 254 2.08 2.12 -15.63
N LEU A 255 0.80 1.78 -15.76
CA LEU A 255 0.00 1.24 -14.68
C LEU A 255 -0.09 -0.28 -14.82
N ILE A 256 0.58 -0.99 -13.92
CA ILE A 256 0.56 -2.45 -13.87
C ILE A 256 -0.70 -2.90 -13.14
N VAL A 257 -1.49 -3.73 -13.81
CA VAL A 257 -2.75 -4.29 -13.28
C VAL A 257 -2.63 -5.80 -13.26
N TRP A 258 -2.66 -6.40 -12.07
CA TRP A 258 -2.70 -7.85 -11.92
C TRP A 258 -4.14 -8.32 -11.73
N SER A 259 -4.67 -9.00 -12.75
CA SER A 259 -6.00 -9.58 -12.76
C SER A 259 -5.94 -11.12 -12.68
N PRO A 260 -7.08 -11.81 -12.46
CA PRO A 260 -7.13 -13.27 -12.37
C PRO A 260 -6.72 -14.06 -13.62
N ASN A 261 -6.73 -13.44 -14.80
CA ASN A 261 -6.34 -14.14 -16.03
C ASN A 261 -5.08 -13.57 -16.68
N HIS A 262 -4.64 -12.36 -16.29
CA HIS A 262 -3.52 -11.67 -16.95
C HIS A 262 -2.76 -10.74 -16.00
N ILE A 263 -1.58 -10.34 -16.45
CA ILE A 263 -0.85 -9.19 -15.95
C ILE A 263 -0.85 -8.18 -17.09
N HIS A 264 -1.37 -6.99 -16.84
CA HIS A 264 -1.53 -5.95 -17.85
C HIS A 264 -0.64 -4.75 -17.54
N SER A 265 -0.32 -4.01 -18.59
CA SER A 265 0.14 -2.63 -18.49
C SER A 265 -0.71 -1.72 -19.38
N ILE A 266 -1.04 -0.56 -18.85
CA ILE A 266 -1.80 0.48 -19.55
C ILE A 266 -1.21 1.86 -19.27
N ASP A 267 -1.52 2.84 -20.12
CA ASP A 267 -1.28 4.25 -19.84
C ASP A 267 -2.20 4.71 -18.70
N PRO A 268 -1.65 5.25 -17.58
CA PRO A 268 -2.47 5.69 -16.45
C PRO A 268 -3.39 6.89 -16.76
N ASN A 269 -3.08 7.69 -17.77
CA ASN A 269 -3.85 8.90 -18.10
C ASN A 269 -5.00 8.63 -19.06
N THR A 270 -4.84 7.66 -19.97
CA THR A 270 -5.79 7.40 -21.05
C THR A 270 -6.47 6.04 -20.95
N GLY A 271 -5.92 5.12 -20.15
CA GLY A 271 -6.36 3.72 -20.11
C GLY A 271 -5.95 2.92 -21.36
N GLN A 272 -5.12 3.49 -22.25
CA GLN A 272 -4.63 2.80 -23.43
C GLN A 272 -3.84 1.56 -23.04
N HIS A 273 -4.16 0.43 -23.66
CA HIS A 273 -3.43 -0.82 -23.44
C HIS A 273 -2.03 -0.76 -24.04
N PHE A 274 -1.02 -1.22 -23.29
CA PHE A 274 0.34 -1.40 -23.76
C PHE A 274 0.67 -2.87 -24.01
N TRP A 275 0.53 -3.73 -23.00
CA TRP A 275 0.79 -5.17 -23.13
C TRP A 275 0.00 -6.00 -22.10
N SER A 276 -0.10 -7.30 -22.37
CA SER A 276 -0.69 -8.28 -21.47
C SER A 276 0.11 -9.59 -21.51
N VAL A 277 0.41 -10.15 -20.34
CA VAL A 277 0.97 -11.50 -20.21
C VAL A 277 -0.09 -12.42 -19.58
N PRO A 278 -0.45 -13.56 -20.22
CA PRO A 278 -1.40 -14.51 -19.64
C PRO A 278 -0.91 -15.08 -18.31
N TYR A 279 -1.76 -15.01 -17.30
CA TYR A 279 -1.52 -15.63 -16.01
C TYR A 279 -2.84 -15.99 -15.32
N LYS A 280 -3.38 -17.15 -15.70
CA LYS A 280 -4.61 -17.67 -15.10
C LYS A 280 -4.32 -18.27 -13.74
N ILE A 281 -4.93 -17.71 -12.70
CA ILE A 281 -4.72 -18.13 -11.32
C ILE A 281 -5.97 -18.74 -10.68
N THR A 282 -5.72 -19.69 -9.79
CA THR A 282 -6.75 -20.47 -9.09
C THR A 282 -7.54 -19.59 -8.10
N TYR A 283 -8.87 -19.64 -8.15
CA TYR A 283 -9.81 -18.78 -7.38
C TYR A 283 -9.64 -17.27 -7.57
N GLY A 284 -8.90 -16.83 -8.59
CA GLY A 284 -8.67 -15.39 -8.83
C GLY A 284 -7.89 -14.66 -7.75
N VAL A 285 -7.07 -15.38 -6.96
CA VAL A 285 -6.27 -14.83 -5.85
C VAL A 285 -5.07 -13.99 -6.30
N ALA A 286 -5.33 -12.95 -7.08
CA ALA A 286 -4.36 -11.93 -7.45
C ALA A 286 -4.24 -10.95 -6.27
N ILE A 287 -3.53 -11.35 -5.20
CA ILE A 287 -3.57 -10.65 -3.90
C ILE A 287 -2.31 -9.82 -3.63
N ALA A 288 -1.13 -10.43 -3.59
CA ALA A 288 0.12 -9.71 -3.36
C ALA A 288 0.36 -8.66 -4.47
N ASN A 289 0.42 -7.38 -4.11
CA ASN A 289 0.68 -6.32 -5.08
C ASN A 289 1.96 -6.59 -5.90
N PRO A 290 1.98 -6.26 -7.20
CA PRO A 290 3.18 -6.33 -8.00
C PRO A 290 4.33 -5.50 -7.40
N ILE A 291 5.57 -5.88 -7.69
CA ILE A 291 6.76 -5.03 -7.48
C ILE A 291 7.51 -4.87 -8.81
N ALA A 292 8.21 -3.76 -8.98
CA ALA A 292 8.97 -3.50 -10.20
C ALA A 292 10.33 -2.88 -9.91
N HIS A 293 11.39 -3.58 -10.31
CA HIS A 293 12.78 -3.15 -10.13
C HIS A 293 13.62 -3.63 -11.31
N GLU A 294 14.69 -2.91 -11.66
CA GLU A 294 15.65 -3.35 -12.69
C GLU A 294 15.01 -3.66 -14.07
N GLY A 295 13.89 -3.02 -14.40
CA GLY A 295 13.13 -3.31 -15.63
C GLY A 295 12.35 -4.62 -15.61
N LEU A 296 12.22 -5.28 -14.46
CA LEU A 296 11.37 -6.45 -14.25
C LEU A 296 10.14 -6.07 -13.43
N VAL A 297 8.97 -6.54 -13.86
CA VAL A 297 7.74 -6.57 -13.05
C VAL A 297 7.57 -7.98 -12.50
N PHE A 298 7.37 -8.12 -11.20
CA PHE A 298 7.19 -9.40 -10.53
C PHE A 298 5.81 -9.48 -9.87
N VAL A 299 5.14 -10.61 -10.05
CA VAL A 299 3.91 -10.97 -9.32
C VAL A 299 4.06 -12.35 -8.68
N ALA A 300 3.51 -12.50 -7.47
CA ALA A 300 3.53 -13.77 -6.72
C ALA A 300 2.11 -14.28 -6.48
N GLY A 301 1.79 -15.42 -7.06
CA GLY A 301 0.56 -16.17 -6.85
C GLY A 301 0.73 -17.38 -5.94
N TYR A 302 -0.37 -17.77 -5.30
CA TYR A 302 -0.33 -18.78 -4.24
C TYR A 302 -0.32 -20.22 -4.74
N TRP A 303 -1.21 -20.55 -5.69
CA TRP A 303 -1.29 -21.90 -6.26
C TRP A 303 -0.39 -22.06 -7.47
N ASP A 304 -0.37 -21.03 -8.32
CA ASP A 304 0.19 -21.09 -9.66
C ASP A 304 1.61 -20.56 -9.76
N GLY A 305 2.24 -20.18 -8.64
CA GLY A 305 3.63 -19.74 -8.61
C GLY A 305 3.83 -18.23 -8.75
N SER A 306 4.99 -17.83 -9.23
CA SER A 306 5.32 -16.44 -9.51
C SER A 306 5.83 -16.27 -10.94
N LYS A 307 5.71 -15.05 -11.47
CA LYS A 307 6.22 -14.67 -12.79
C LYS A 307 6.99 -13.36 -12.70
N ALA A 308 8.09 -13.26 -13.44
CA ALA A 308 8.77 -12.00 -13.72
C ALA A 308 8.69 -11.66 -15.21
N ILE A 309 8.40 -10.40 -15.49
CA ILE A 309 8.11 -9.87 -16.82
C ILE A 309 9.18 -8.82 -17.11
N GLN A 310 9.99 -9.06 -18.14
CA GLN A 310 10.98 -8.12 -18.62
C GLN A 310 10.30 -7.04 -19.45
N LEU A 311 10.48 -5.79 -19.04
CA LEU A 311 10.08 -4.62 -19.82
C LEU A 311 11.15 -4.30 -20.86
N GLY A 312 10.71 -3.95 -22.06
CA GLY A 312 11.54 -3.51 -23.16
C GLY A 312 11.70 -1.99 -23.23
N SER A 313 12.33 -1.52 -24.30
CA SER A 313 12.60 -0.09 -24.50
C SER A 313 11.35 0.75 -24.81
N GLN A 314 10.34 0.11 -25.41
CA GLN A 314 9.04 0.72 -25.72
C GLN A 314 7.97 0.20 -24.75
N PRO A 315 6.95 1.00 -24.43
CA PRO A 315 5.97 0.61 -23.43
C PRO A 315 5.20 -0.65 -23.76
N GLU A 316 5.01 -1.00 -25.03
CA GLU A 316 4.31 -2.20 -25.52
C GLU A 316 5.16 -3.48 -25.47
N GLN A 317 6.47 -3.34 -25.23
CA GLN A 317 7.40 -4.48 -25.21
C GLN A 317 7.49 -5.06 -23.81
N ALA A 318 6.95 -6.27 -23.63
CA ALA A 318 7.08 -7.01 -22.40
C ALA A 318 7.08 -8.52 -22.65
N ASP A 319 8.05 -9.23 -22.07
CA ASP A 319 8.22 -10.67 -22.24
C ASP A 319 8.32 -11.39 -20.89
N LEU A 320 7.80 -12.63 -20.82
CA LEU A 320 8.03 -13.48 -19.65
C LEU A 320 9.55 -13.78 -19.54
N LYS A 321 10.18 -13.29 -18.48
CA LYS A 321 11.60 -13.52 -18.21
C LYS A 321 11.83 -14.88 -17.56
N TRP A 322 11.10 -15.16 -16.50
CA TRP A 322 11.15 -16.41 -15.76
C TRP A 322 9.83 -16.66 -15.02
N GLU A 323 9.57 -17.92 -14.70
CA GLU A 323 8.48 -18.35 -13.83
C GLU A 323 8.95 -19.43 -12.86
N ASP A 324 8.38 -19.45 -11.66
CA ASP A 324 8.56 -20.53 -10.69
C ASP A 324 7.20 -20.95 -10.14
N ARG A 325 6.87 -22.25 -10.20
CA ARG A 325 5.55 -22.77 -9.78
C ARG A 325 5.55 -23.46 -8.42
N ARG A 326 6.68 -23.47 -7.70
CA ARG A 326 6.89 -24.39 -6.56
C ARG A 326 7.53 -23.75 -5.34
N ASN A 327 8.56 -22.95 -5.57
CA ASN A 327 9.45 -22.38 -4.56
C ASN A 327 9.12 -20.92 -4.23
N LEU A 328 8.42 -20.22 -5.12
CA LEU A 328 8.01 -18.83 -4.93
C LEU A 328 6.48 -18.72 -5.02
N ARG A 329 5.78 -19.01 -3.92
CA ARG A 329 4.31 -19.00 -3.84
C ARG A 329 3.83 -18.14 -2.68
N GLY A 330 3.69 -16.84 -2.97
CA GLY A 330 3.13 -15.84 -2.07
C GLY A 330 1.60 -15.81 -2.10
N LEU A 331 0.98 -15.42 -0.98
CA LEU A 331 -0.48 -15.17 -0.91
C LEU A 331 -0.78 -13.68 -0.70
N MET A 332 -0.92 -13.22 0.55
CA MET A 332 -1.32 -11.84 0.87
C MET A 332 -0.15 -10.99 1.39
N SER A 333 1.09 -11.46 1.21
CA SER A 333 2.30 -10.71 1.55
C SER A 333 2.99 -10.24 0.28
N GLN A 334 2.98 -8.93 0.03
CA GLN A 334 3.77 -8.35 -1.04
C GLN A 334 5.27 -8.47 -0.70
N PRO A 335 6.10 -9.00 -1.61
CA PRO A 335 7.53 -9.14 -1.38
C PRO A 335 8.22 -7.79 -1.18
N LEU A 336 9.31 -7.80 -0.41
CA LEU A 336 10.24 -6.69 -0.34
C LEU A 336 11.39 -6.90 -1.33
N TYR A 337 11.90 -5.83 -1.91
CA TYR A 337 13.08 -5.85 -2.78
C TYR A 337 14.20 -5.00 -2.18
N ARG A 338 15.45 -5.46 -2.28
CA ARG A 338 16.67 -4.67 -2.04
C ARG A 338 17.88 -5.31 -2.76
N ASP A 339 18.69 -4.49 -3.41
CA ASP A 339 20.01 -4.83 -3.96
C ASP A 339 20.05 -6.11 -4.81
N GLY A 340 19.08 -6.29 -5.72
CA GLY A 340 19.00 -7.45 -6.62
C GLY A 340 18.35 -8.69 -6.00
N TYR A 341 17.89 -8.61 -4.75
CA TYR A 341 17.22 -9.69 -4.04
C TYR A 341 15.81 -9.31 -3.63
N ALA A 342 14.93 -10.30 -3.57
CA ALA A 342 13.59 -10.15 -3.07
C ALA A 342 13.28 -11.15 -1.95
N TYR A 343 12.43 -10.71 -1.02
CA TYR A 343 12.03 -11.42 0.19
C TYR A 343 10.52 -11.63 0.14
N LEU A 344 10.09 -12.87 -0.06
CA LEU A 344 8.69 -13.27 -0.22
C LEU A 344 8.30 -14.21 0.91
N LEU A 345 7.09 -14.05 1.46
CA LEU A 345 6.52 -15.06 2.35
C LEU A 345 5.90 -16.19 1.52
N ASP A 346 6.64 -17.29 1.39
CA ASP A 346 6.19 -18.49 0.69
C ASP A 346 5.27 -19.34 1.58
N LYS A 347 4.26 -19.94 0.97
CA LYS A 347 3.26 -20.74 1.67
C LYS A 347 3.78 -21.98 2.40
N LYS A 348 4.92 -22.55 1.98
CA LYS A 348 5.48 -23.81 2.49
C LYS A 348 6.76 -23.56 3.26
N PHE A 349 7.62 -22.69 2.72
CA PHE A 349 8.98 -22.50 3.20
C PHE A 349 9.11 -21.31 4.16
N GLY A 350 8.07 -20.51 4.33
CA GLY A 350 8.13 -19.29 5.14
C GLY A 350 8.81 -18.15 4.38
N LEU A 351 9.48 -17.25 5.10
CA LEU A 351 10.21 -16.14 4.49
C LEU A 351 11.33 -16.69 3.59
N THR A 352 11.25 -16.36 2.31
CA THR A 352 12.13 -16.88 1.26
C THR A 352 12.85 -15.73 0.57
N CYS A 353 14.18 -15.79 0.53
CA CYS A 353 15.02 -14.89 -0.26
C CYS A 353 15.36 -15.51 -1.61
N PHE A 354 15.31 -14.71 -2.67
CA PHE A 354 15.68 -15.13 -4.02
C PHE A 354 16.34 -14.00 -4.81
N GLU A 355 17.16 -14.35 -5.80
CA GLU A 355 17.68 -13.40 -6.80
C GLU A 355 16.54 -12.89 -7.68
N PHE A 356 16.31 -11.58 -7.69
CA PHE A 356 15.19 -10.97 -8.40
C PHE A 356 15.31 -11.15 -9.93
N ALA A 357 16.53 -11.08 -10.46
CA ALA A 357 16.80 -11.22 -11.89
C ALA A 357 16.52 -12.62 -12.44
N THR A 358 16.60 -13.68 -11.61
CA THR A 358 16.60 -15.08 -12.07
C THR A 358 15.52 -15.95 -11.42
N GLY A 359 14.92 -15.52 -10.31
CA GLY A 359 14.01 -16.34 -9.51
C GLY A 359 14.71 -17.42 -8.68
N LYS A 360 16.05 -17.47 -8.67
CA LYS A 360 16.82 -18.48 -7.94
C LYS A 360 16.69 -18.26 -6.43
N LYS A 361 16.08 -19.23 -5.74
CA LYS A 361 16.01 -19.25 -4.27
C LYS A 361 17.43 -19.31 -3.67
N ILE A 362 17.67 -18.45 -2.67
CA ILE A 362 18.93 -18.36 -1.91
C ILE A 362 18.79 -19.07 -0.58
N TRP A 363 17.74 -18.75 0.18
CA TRP A 363 17.42 -19.39 1.46
C TRP A 363 15.93 -19.27 1.76
N ASP A 364 15.47 -20.09 2.68
CA ASP A 364 14.19 -19.95 3.37
C ASP A 364 14.41 -19.97 4.89
N ASP A 365 13.47 -19.40 5.64
CA ASP A 365 13.58 -19.26 7.09
C ASP A 365 12.97 -20.42 7.87
N ASP A 366 12.48 -21.46 7.19
CA ASP A 366 11.78 -22.61 7.76
C ASP A 366 10.56 -22.22 8.61
N ASN A 367 9.81 -21.18 8.21
CA ASN A 367 8.66 -20.63 8.92
C ASN A 367 9.00 -20.03 10.31
N ARG A 368 10.26 -19.67 10.58
CA ARG A 368 10.66 -19.06 11.86
C ARG A 368 10.04 -17.69 12.11
N MET A 369 9.81 -16.88 11.07
CA MET A 369 9.17 -15.57 11.18
C MET A 369 7.68 -15.69 11.55
N THR A 370 6.99 -16.72 11.03
CA THR A 370 5.56 -16.97 11.23
C THR A 370 5.28 -18.38 11.77
N PRO A 371 5.75 -18.70 13.00
CA PRO A 371 5.57 -20.03 13.57
C PRO A 371 4.08 -20.28 13.84
N GLY A 372 3.56 -21.42 13.38
CA GLY A 372 2.16 -21.84 13.63
C GLY A 372 1.20 -21.64 12.45
N ASN A 373 1.51 -20.77 11.48
CA ASN A 373 0.67 -20.54 10.30
C ASN A 373 1.26 -21.20 9.04
N THR A 374 1.31 -22.53 9.00
CA THR A 374 1.97 -23.28 7.91
C THR A 374 1.13 -23.45 6.66
N ARG A 375 -0.18 -23.16 6.72
CA ARG A 375 -1.07 -23.30 5.54
C ARG A 375 -1.15 -22.01 4.74
N ASN A 376 -1.30 -20.86 5.40
CA ASN A 376 -1.52 -19.56 4.77
C ASN A 376 -0.74 -18.48 5.53
N PRO A 377 0.60 -18.58 5.64
CA PRO A 377 1.40 -17.61 6.37
C PRO A 377 1.13 -16.21 5.83
N GLN A 378 0.86 -15.26 6.73
CA GLN A 378 0.71 -13.85 6.38
C GLN A 378 1.66 -13.00 7.20
N ALA A 379 2.20 -11.99 6.55
CA ALA A 379 2.86 -10.89 7.21
C ALA A 379 2.83 -9.64 6.34
N THR A 380 2.67 -8.48 6.98
CA THR A 380 3.10 -7.22 6.37
C THR A 380 4.58 -7.04 6.62
N MET A 381 5.36 -6.76 5.58
CA MET A 381 6.80 -6.49 5.69
C MET A 381 7.10 -5.09 5.17
N VAL A 382 7.90 -4.35 5.93
CA VAL A 382 8.18 -2.92 5.70
C VAL A 382 9.65 -2.60 5.90
N TRP A 383 10.30 -1.99 4.91
CA TRP A 383 11.68 -1.53 5.07
C TRP A 383 11.79 -0.25 5.91
N LEU A 384 12.78 -0.20 6.81
CA LEU A 384 13.16 1.01 7.53
C LEU A 384 14.24 1.77 6.76
N LYS A 385 13.89 2.89 6.13
CA LYS A 385 14.77 3.63 5.20
C LYS A 385 16.08 4.12 5.85
N HIS A 386 16.05 4.46 7.15
CA HIS A 386 17.20 4.99 7.88
C HIS A 386 17.99 3.94 8.67
N GLN A 387 17.64 2.66 8.54
CA GLN A 387 18.27 1.58 9.30
C GLN A 387 18.38 0.32 8.46
N GLU A 388 18.77 0.44 7.20
CA GLU A 388 18.99 -0.72 6.35
C GLU A 388 20.08 -1.63 6.96
N PRO A 389 19.95 -2.97 6.90
CA PRO A 389 18.96 -3.75 6.15
C PRO A 389 17.75 -4.20 7.01
N ARG A 390 17.24 -3.35 7.91
CA ARG A 390 16.17 -3.71 8.84
C ARG A 390 14.77 -3.55 8.24
N ALA A 391 13.91 -4.50 8.58
CA ALA A 391 12.49 -4.49 8.28
C ALA A 391 11.65 -4.61 9.56
N LEU A 392 10.52 -3.91 9.59
CA LEU A 392 9.41 -4.21 10.49
C LEU A 392 8.47 -5.20 9.82
N ILE A 393 8.07 -6.21 10.58
CA ILE A 393 7.21 -7.29 10.11
C ILE A 393 6.07 -7.46 11.12
N LEU A 394 4.83 -7.37 10.66
CA LEU A 394 3.65 -7.76 11.44
C LEU A 394 3.14 -9.09 10.90
N ASN A 395 3.24 -10.17 11.68
CA ASN A 395 2.74 -11.48 11.25
C ASN A 395 1.24 -11.69 11.59
N SER A 396 0.68 -12.81 11.13
CA SER A 396 -0.75 -13.12 11.33
C SER A 396 -1.17 -13.33 12.78
N GLU A 397 -0.23 -13.63 13.67
CA GLU A 397 -0.47 -13.80 15.11
C GLU A 397 -0.50 -12.45 15.86
N GLY A 398 -0.21 -11.37 15.13
CA GLY A 398 -0.13 -10.00 15.65
C GLY A 398 1.18 -9.69 16.38
N ASP A 399 2.21 -10.48 16.13
CA ASP A 399 3.58 -10.14 16.53
C ASP A 399 4.15 -9.07 15.61
N LEU A 400 4.64 -7.99 16.20
CA LEU A 400 5.56 -7.06 15.56
C LEU A 400 6.98 -7.57 15.78
N ILE A 401 7.72 -7.73 14.69
CA ILE A 401 9.08 -8.23 14.65
C ILE A 401 9.95 -7.16 13.99
N LEU A 402 11.11 -6.88 14.57
CA LEU A 402 12.18 -6.15 13.94
C LEU A 402 13.26 -7.15 13.55
N ALA A 403 13.60 -7.22 12.27
CA ALA A 403 14.58 -8.18 11.74
C ALA A 403 15.48 -7.54 10.70
N GLU A 404 16.65 -8.14 10.48
CA GLU A 404 17.50 -7.87 9.32
C GLU A 404 17.27 -8.93 8.26
N LEU A 405 17.08 -8.47 7.03
CA LEU A 405 16.85 -9.32 5.87
C LEU A 405 17.98 -9.07 4.86
N THR A 406 18.81 -10.09 4.63
CA THR A 406 19.95 -10.01 3.70
C THR A 406 20.07 -11.30 2.89
N PRO A 407 20.85 -11.31 1.79
CA PRO A 407 21.15 -12.56 1.08
C PRO A 407 21.88 -13.60 1.94
N ALA A 408 22.51 -13.19 3.05
CA ALA A 408 23.15 -14.09 4.01
C ALA A 408 22.14 -14.76 4.97
N GLY A 409 20.94 -14.20 5.13
CA GLY A 409 19.90 -14.80 5.96
C GLY A 409 18.90 -13.81 6.57
N TYR A 410 17.95 -14.39 7.31
CA TYR A 410 17.04 -13.74 8.24
C TYR A 410 17.64 -13.70 9.64
N ARG A 411 17.72 -12.51 10.26
CA ARG A 411 18.11 -12.34 11.66
C ARG A 411 17.08 -11.52 12.43
N GLU A 412 16.32 -12.21 13.28
CA GLU A 412 15.41 -11.56 14.22
C GLU A 412 16.20 -10.77 15.28
N LEU A 413 15.84 -9.50 15.48
CA LEU A 413 16.46 -8.64 16.51
C LEU A 413 15.59 -8.59 17.76
N THR A 414 14.27 -8.40 17.59
CA THR A 414 13.30 -8.39 18.68
C THR A 414 11.89 -8.65 18.17
N ARG A 415 11.01 -9.09 19.07
CA ARG A 415 9.62 -9.46 18.82
C ARG A 415 8.76 -9.07 20.02
N THR A 416 7.55 -8.58 19.74
CA THR A 416 6.52 -8.35 20.75
C THR A 416 5.14 -8.58 20.14
N ASN A 417 4.23 -9.22 20.86
CA ASN A 417 2.84 -9.30 20.46
C ASN A 417 2.15 -7.96 20.74
N LEU A 418 1.56 -7.35 19.73
CA LEU A 418 0.87 -6.06 19.86
C LEU A 418 -0.64 -6.16 19.68
N ILE A 419 -1.08 -7.21 19.01
CA ILE A 419 -2.49 -7.44 18.72
C ILE A 419 -2.74 -8.94 18.60
N GLY A 420 -3.98 -9.39 18.76
CA GLY A 420 -4.34 -10.78 18.42
C GLY A 420 -4.26 -11.04 16.91
N GLU A 421 -4.77 -12.18 16.46
CA GLU A 421 -4.66 -12.56 15.05
C GLU A 421 -5.18 -11.46 14.10
N THR A 422 -4.44 -11.21 13.02
CA THR A 422 -4.79 -10.17 12.05
C THR A 422 -4.23 -10.46 10.66
N TRP A 423 -4.99 -10.09 9.62
CA TRP A 423 -4.49 -9.98 8.25
C TRP A 423 -4.39 -8.52 7.79
N ALA A 424 -4.76 -7.58 8.66
CA ALA A 424 -4.78 -6.17 8.30
C ALA A 424 -3.36 -5.60 8.33
N HIS A 425 -3.05 -4.80 7.32
CA HIS A 425 -1.81 -4.05 7.31
C HIS A 425 -1.83 -2.95 8.38
N PRO A 426 -0.74 -2.79 9.16
CA PRO A 426 -0.59 -1.65 10.04
C PRO A 426 -0.41 -0.37 9.23
N ALA A 427 -0.66 0.75 9.90
CA ALA A 427 -0.19 2.06 9.45
C ALA A 427 0.89 2.57 10.39
N TYR A 428 1.81 3.35 9.84
CA TYR A 428 2.85 4.03 10.60
C TYR A 428 2.68 5.55 10.48
N ALA A 429 2.95 6.26 11.56
CA ALA A 429 3.01 7.72 11.56
C ALA A 429 3.96 8.20 12.64
N GLU A 430 4.99 8.94 12.24
CA GLU A 430 6.06 9.41 13.14
C GLU A 430 6.76 8.27 13.89
N ASN A 431 6.58 8.13 15.20
CA ASN A 431 7.10 7.01 15.97
C ASN A 431 5.98 6.05 16.41
N ARG A 432 4.85 6.02 15.72
CA ARG A 432 3.66 5.26 16.14
C ARG A 432 3.30 4.20 15.12
N ILE A 433 2.74 3.10 15.63
CA ILE A 433 2.12 2.05 14.84
C ILE A 433 0.65 1.93 15.23
N PHE A 434 -0.22 1.78 14.22
CA PHE A 434 -1.65 1.56 14.37
C PHE A 434 -2.02 0.20 13.80
N LEU A 435 -2.75 -0.58 14.59
CA LEU A 435 -3.04 -1.99 14.34
C LEU A 435 -4.53 -2.25 14.54
N ARG A 436 -5.09 -3.22 13.81
CA ARG A 436 -6.45 -3.71 14.07
C ARG A 436 -6.51 -5.23 14.13
N SER A 437 -7.48 -5.74 14.88
CA SER A 437 -7.98 -7.12 14.86
C SER A 437 -9.45 -7.08 14.43
N ASN A 438 -10.15 -8.22 14.42
CA ASN A 438 -11.60 -8.24 14.18
C ASN A 438 -12.46 -7.62 15.29
N THR A 439 -11.84 -7.23 16.41
CA THR A 439 -12.56 -6.71 17.57
C THR A 439 -12.04 -5.36 18.09
N GLN A 440 -10.85 -4.93 17.67
CA GLN A 440 -10.17 -3.78 18.27
C GLN A 440 -9.29 -3.02 17.26
N ILE A 441 -9.08 -1.73 17.53
CA ILE A 441 -8.01 -0.90 16.96
C ILE A 441 -7.14 -0.36 18.10
N ILE A 442 -5.82 -0.40 17.93
CA ILE A 442 -4.85 -0.06 18.98
C ILE A 442 -3.70 0.76 18.40
N ALA A 443 -3.22 1.73 19.15
CA ALA A 443 -2.01 2.50 18.85
C ALA A 443 -0.91 2.25 19.88
N TYR A 444 0.32 2.08 19.41
CA TYR A 444 1.52 1.96 20.22
C TYR A 444 2.58 2.96 19.80
N GLU A 445 3.40 3.36 20.77
CA GLU A 445 4.65 4.09 20.54
C GLU A 445 5.80 3.09 20.28
N LEU A 446 6.50 3.28 19.17
CA LEU A 446 7.68 2.53 18.79
C LEU A 446 8.93 3.10 19.49
N PRO A 447 9.82 2.26 20.05
CA PRO A 447 11.01 2.74 20.75
C PRO A 447 12.03 3.35 19.78
N VAL A 448 12.22 4.66 19.83
CA VAL A 448 13.18 5.40 18.99
C VAL A 448 14.60 5.32 19.58
N ALA A 449 15.60 5.06 18.73
CA ALA A 449 17.01 5.13 19.09
C ALA A 449 17.45 6.60 19.19
N GLU A 450 18.35 6.91 20.13
CA GLU A 450 18.88 8.27 20.21
C GLU A 450 19.66 8.61 18.95
N PRO A 451 19.62 9.88 18.49
CA PRO A 451 20.48 10.33 17.41
C PRO A 451 21.93 10.02 17.79
N ILE A 452 22.68 9.36 16.91
CA ILE A 452 24.13 9.32 17.06
C ILE A 452 24.57 10.77 16.88
N ASP A 453 25.03 11.40 17.94
CA ASP A 453 25.62 12.72 17.89
C ASP A 453 26.93 12.58 17.10
N GLU A 454 26.87 12.79 15.79
CA GLU A 454 28.06 12.97 14.94
C GLU A 454 28.63 14.37 15.22
N SER A 455 29.07 14.58 16.46
CA SER A 455 29.96 15.69 16.79
C SER A 455 31.41 15.19 16.55
N PRO A 456 32.18 15.85 15.67
CA PRO A 456 33.54 15.43 15.32
C PRO A 456 34.55 15.47 16.47
#